data_AF-A0ABD2WKI1-F1
#
_entry.id   AF-A0ABD2WKI1-F1
#
_cell.length_a   1.000
_cell.length_b   1.000
_cell.length_c   1.000
_cell.angle_alpha   90.00
_cell.angle_beta   90.00
_cell.angle_gamma   90.00
#
_symmetry.space_group_name_H-M   'P 1'
#
loop_
_entity.id
_entity.type
_entity.pdbx_description
1 polymer ?
#
loop_
_entity_poly.entity_id
_entity_poly.type
_entity_poly.pdbx_seq_one_letter_code
_entity_poly.pdbx_strand_id
1 'polypeptide(L)' 'MSAWRAAGLNYINYSQIAARLVRQALKADLRVEATKRDEANVRFTQWKDGKPASIKRHCSLNGSILN' A
#
# COMPACT_ATOMS: atom_id res chain seq x y z
N MET A 1 -0.85 -23.78 -8.56
CA MET A 1 -1.16 -22.87 -7.43
C MET A 1 -0.86 -21.46 -7.89
N SER A 2 -1.78 -20.50 -7.74
CA SER A 2 -1.54 -19.13 -8.21
C SER A 2 -0.42 -18.46 -7.43
N ALA A 3 0.56 -17.86 -8.13
CA ALA A 3 1.79 -17.31 -7.55
C ALA A 3 1.55 -16.32 -6.40
N TRP A 4 0.47 -15.52 -6.49
CA TRP A 4 0.11 -14.53 -5.47
C TRP A 4 -0.47 -15.16 -4.18
N ARG A 5 -1.09 -16.35 -4.26
CA ARG A 5 -1.54 -17.09 -3.07
C ARG A 5 -0.37 -17.71 -2.32
N ALA A 6 0.65 -18.17 -3.04
CA ALA A 6 1.89 -18.68 -2.44
C ALA A 6 2.68 -17.57 -1.71
N ALA A 7 2.58 -16.32 -2.19
CA ALA A 7 3.17 -15.14 -1.56
C ALA A 7 2.40 -14.62 -0.33
N GLY A 8 1.32 -15.29 0.11
CA GLY A 8 0.52 -14.86 1.26
C GLY A 8 -0.30 -13.59 1.02
N LEU A 9 -0.48 -13.16 -0.23
CA LEU A 9 -1.29 -11.98 -0.56
C LEU A 9 -2.78 -12.30 -0.46
N ASN A 10 -3.52 -11.44 0.26
CA ASN A 10 -4.97 -11.46 0.21
C ASN A 10 -5.48 -10.90 -1.12
N TYR A 11 -6.67 -11.31 -1.55
CA TYR A 11 -7.29 -10.86 -2.81
C TYR A 11 -7.40 -9.33 -2.89
N ILE A 12 -7.74 -8.68 -1.78
CA ILE A 12 -7.84 -7.21 -1.69
C ILE A 12 -6.49 -6.54 -2.02
N ASN A 13 -5.39 -7.08 -1.50
CA ASN A 13 -4.05 -6.53 -1.75
C ASN A 13 -3.62 -6.79 -3.20
N TYR A 14 -3.95 -7.96 -3.74
CA TYR A 14 -3.66 -8.30 -5.13
C TYR A 14 -4.33 -7.34 -6.12
N SER A 15 -5.64 -7.09 -5.95
CA SER A 15 -6.39 -6.18 -6.83
C SER A 15 -5.93 -4.72 -6.70
N GLN A 16 -5.54 -4.28 -5.50
CA GLN A 16 -4.94 -2.96 -5.26
C GLN A 16 -3.61 -2.79 -6.02
N ILE A 17 -2.73 -3.79 -5.99
CA ILE A 17 -1.45 -3.75 -6.72
C ILE A 17 -1.70 -3.67 -8.22
N ALA A 18 -2.61 -4.50 -8.75
CA ALA A 18 -2.98 -4.47 -10.17
C ALA A 18 -3.54 -3.09 -10.58
N ALA A 19 -4.40 -2.49 -9.76
CA ALA A 19 -4.95 -1.17 -10.02
C ALA A 19 -3.86 -0.07 -10.06
N ARG A 20 -2.86 -0.13 -9.17
CA ARG A 20 -1.72 0.81 -9.17
C ARG A 20 -0.89 0.69 -10.45
N LEU A 21 -0.61 -0.53 -10.90
CA LEU A 21 0.14 -0.77 -12.14
C LEU A 21 -0.58 -0.20 -13.36
N VAL A 22 -1.89 -0.41 -13.45
CA VAL A 22 -2.71 0.14 -14.55
C VAL A 22 -2.67 1.68 -14.55
N ARG A 23 -2.66 2.32 -13.38
CA ARG A 23 -2.58 3.79 -13.28
C ARG A 23 -1.22 4.35 -13.72
N GLN A 24 -0.14 3.62 -13.43
CA GLN A 24 1.21 4.00 -13.84
C GLN A 24 1.43 3.88 -15.36
N ALA A 25 0.70 2.96 -16.02
CA ALA A 25 0.76 2.74 -17.45
C ALA A 25 -0.02 3.78 -18.29
N LEU A 26 -0.79 4.68 -17.67
CA LEU A 26 -1.53 5.73 -18.36
C LEU A 26 -0.63 6.90 -18.81
N LYS A 27 -1.12 7.66 -19.80
CA LYS A 27 -0.52 8.93 -20.24
C LYS A 27 -0.42 9.93 -19.08
N ALA A 28 0.60 10.78 -19.12
CA ALA A 28 0.95 11.69 -18.02
C ALA A 28 -0.23 12.58 -17.58
N ASP A 29 -1.04 13.06 -18.51
CA ASP A 29 -2.17 13.96 -18.24
C ASP A 29 -3.23 13.30 -17.34
N LEU A 30 -3.56 12.04 -17.63
CA LEU A 30 -4.56 11.26 -16.89
C LEU A 30 -3.97 10.63 -15.62
N ARG A 31 -2.65 10.48 -15.58
CA ARG A 31 -1.94 9.89 -14.44
C ARG A 31 -2.06 10.78 -13.19
N VAL A 32 -1.96 12.10 -13.34
CA VAL A 32 -2.07 13.06 -12.22
C VAL A 32 -3.42 12.94 -11.51
N GLU A 33 -4.50 12.77 -12.26
CA GLU A 33 -5.83 12.57 -11.68
C GLU A 33 -6.00 11.19 -11.05
N ALA A 34 -5.41 10.15 -11.66
CA ALA A 34 -5.50 8.78 -11.19
C ALA A 34 -4.69 8.54 -9.90
N THR A 35 -3.53 9.19 -9.74
CA THR A 35 -2.64 9.04 -8.58
C THR A 35 -3.30 9.53 -7.28
N LYS A 36 -4.23 10.48 -7.35
CA LYS A 36 -5.00 10.95 -6.18
C LYS A 36 -5.73 9.81 -5.46
N ARG A 37 -6.09 8.73 -6.17
CA ARG A 37 -6.78 7.57 -5.57
C ARG A 37 -5.84 6.59 -4.85
N ASP A 38 -4.53 6.71 -5.04
CA ASP A 38 -3.55 5.85 -4.37
C ASP A 38 -3.26 6.31 -2.93
N GLU A 39 -3.59 7.55 -2.59
CA GLU A 39 -3.35 8.15 -1.27
C GLU A 39 -4.44 7.77 -0.26
N ALA A 40 -4.34 6.56 0.31
CA ALA A 40 -5.19 6.12 1.43
C ALA A 40 -4.46 6.33 2.78
N ASN A 41 -4.62 7.51 3.38
CA ASN A 41 -4.04 7.83 4.69
C ASN A 41 -4.93 7.34 5.84
N VAL A 42 -4.84 6.05 6.19
CA VAL A 42 -5.56 5.48 7.34
C VAL A 42 -4.62 5.36 8.54
N ARG A 43 -4.92 6.09 9.62
CA ARG A 43 -4.22 5.95 10.90
C ARG A 43 -4.98 4.93 11.75
N PHE A 44 -4.44 3.71 11.83
CA PHE A 44 -5.00 2.68 12.68
C PHE A 44 -4.37 2.76 14.08
N THR A 45 -5.20 3.03 15.08
CA THR A 45 -4.81 2.94 16.49
C THR A 45 -5.41 1.66 17.06
N GLN A 46 -4.55 0.66 17.33
CA GLN A 46 -5.03 -0.55 18.00
C GLN A 46 -5.30 -0.23 19.49
N TRP A 47 -6.47 -0.59 19.98
CA TRP A 47 -6.83 -0.48 21.40
C TRP A 47 -6.73 -1.85 22.04
N LYS A 48 -6.02 -1.93 23.17
CA LYS A 48 -5.90 -3.15 23.99
C LYS A 48 -6.01 -2.73 25.45
N ASP A 49 -6.86 -3.41 26.22
CA ASP A 49 -6.99 -3.23 27.67
C ASP A 49 -7.23 -1.76 28.12
N GLY A 50 -8.05 -1.03 27.35
CA GLY A 50 -8.43 0.35 27.67
C GLY A 50 -7.35 1.42 27.44
N LYS A 51 -6.17 1.04 26.93
CA LYS A 51 -5.11 1.98 26.56
C LYS A 51 -4.81 1.91 25.05
N PRO A 52 -4.50 3.04 24.39
CA PRO A 52 -4.03 3.01 23.02
C PRO A 52 -2.67 2.31 22.99
N ALA A 53 -2.54 1.21 22.24
CA ALA A 53 -1.24 0.57 22.12
C ALA A 53 -0.31 1.47 21.30
N SER A 54 0.97 1.50 21.67
CA SER A 54 1.98 2.31 20.97
C SER A 54 1.91 2.05 19.46
N ILE A 55 1.75 3.12 18.68
CA ILE A 55 1.72 3.09 17.22
C ILE A 55 2.94 2.28 16.74
N LYS A 56 2.68 1.10 16.17
CA LYS A 56 3.70 0.33 15.45
C LYS A 56 4.07 1.15 14.22
N ARG A 57 5.15 1.93 14.28
CA ARG A 57 5.74 2.53 13.09
C ARG A 57 6.24 1.37 12.22
N HIS A 58 5.59 1.15 11.09
CA HIS A 58 6.12 0.24 10.06
C HIS A 58 7.50 0.74 9.66
N CYS A 59 8.51 -0.13 9.68
CA CYS A 59 9.85 0.16 9.17
C CYS A 59 9.74 0.46 7.68
N SER A 60 10.05 1.70 7.28
CA SER A 60 10.04 2.13 5.87
C SER A 60 11.37 1.76 5.22
N LEU A 61 11.45 0.61 4.56
CA LEU A 61 12.51 0.29 3.61
C LEU A 61 12.25 1.02 2.29
N ASN A 62 12.61 2.31 2.23
CA ASN A 62 12.82 3.06 1.00
C ASN A 62 13.82 4.18 1.31
N GLY A 63 15.13 3.87 1.25
CA GLY A 63 16.15 4.87 1.55
C GLY A 63 17.61 4.45 1.53
N SER A 64 18.03 3.43 0.76
CA SER A 64 19.45 3.07 0.67
C SER A 64 19.82 2.29 -0.60
N ILE A 65 19.56 2.89 -1.77
CA ILE A 65 20.26 2.56 -3.02
C ILE A 65 20.54 3.87 -3.80
N LEU A 66 21.35 4.76 -3.22
CA LEU A 66 22.22 5.69 -3.97
C LEU A 66 23.20 6.35 -3.01
N ASN A 67 24.45 5.88 -3.07
CA ASN A 67 25.76 6.50 -2.78
C ASN A 67 26.70 5.41 -2.28
#